data_AF-A0A821JVR3-F1
#
_entry.id   AF-A0A821JVR3-F1
#
_cell.length_a   1.000
_cell.length_b   1.000
_cell.length_c   1.000
_cell.angle_alpha   90.00
_cell.angle_beta   90.00
_cell.angle_gamma   90.00
#
_symmetry.space_group_name_H-M   'P 1'
#
loop_
_entity.id
_entity.type
_entity.pdbx_description
1 polymer ?
#
loop_
_entity_poly.entity_id
_entity_poly.type
_entity_poly.pdbx_seq_one_letter_code
_entity_poly.pdbx_strand_id
1 'polypeptide(L)'
;MSVGVVTRQSVRRALSKEISADLILNFLKSHAHPQLRKRLLENKPLIPTTISDQIRLWEMERDRIVDQEGMLYNQFNTASDFDMIEKYARDLNVLLWSNAQKRCIIVSKVGHEE
;
A
#
# COMPACT_ATOMS: atom_id res chain seq x y z
N MET A 1 27.71 -19.34 15.75
CA MET A 1 27.64 -18.61 14.47
C MET A 1 26.42 -19.13 13.73
N SER A 2 25.47 -18.26 13.40
CA SER A 2 24.26 -18.64 12.66
C SER A 2 24.23 -17.86 11.35
N VAL A 3 23.94 -18.56 10.25
CA VAL A 3 23.72 -17.96 8.94
C VAL A 3 22.23 -18.04 8.64
N GLY A 4 21.66 -16.92 8.19
CA GLY A 4 20.25 -16.83 7.82
C GLY A 4 20.11 -16.22 6.43
N VAL A 5 19.00 -16.55 5.76
CA VAL A 5 18.65 -16.00 4.44
C VAL A 5 17.40 -15.15 4.60
N VAL A 6 17.44 -13.91 4.12
CA VAL A 6 16.27 -13.04 4.08
C VAL A 6 15.43 -13.44 2.88
N THR A 7 14.28 -14.08 3.15
CA THR A 7 13.32 -14.48 2.12
C THR A 7 12.05 -13.64 2.23
N ARG A 8 11.30 -13.53 1.14
CA ARG A 8 9.98 -12.90 1.11
C ARG A 8 9.05 -13.42 2.21
N GLN A 9 9.03 -14.74 2.44
CA GLN A 9 8.20 -15.36 3.48
C GLN A 9 8.61 -14.93 4.89
N SER A 10 9.93 -14.82 5.16
CA SER A 10 10.43 -14.37 6.45
C SER A 10 10.06 -12.92 6.75
N VAL A 11 10.15 -12.04 5.74
CA VAL A 11 9.77 -10.62 5.88
C VAL A 11 8.27 -10.48 6.05
N ARG A 12 7.45 -11.22 5.28
CA ARG A 12 5.98 -11.26 5.48
C ARG A 12 5.60 -11.69 6.88
N ARG A 13 6.28 -12.69 7.45
CA ARG A 13 6.04 -13.14 8.84
C ARG A 13 6.37 -12.06 9.87
N ALA A 14 7.39 -11.25 9.62
CA ALA A 14 7.73 -10.10 10.46
C ALA A 14 6.70 -8.98 10.34
N LEU A 15 6.27 -8.65 9.13
CA LEU A 15 5.24 -7.66 8.85
C LEU A 15 3.88 -8.02 9.48
N SER A 16 3.53 -9.32 9.51
CA SER A 16 2.33 -9.81 10.23
C SER A 16 2.39 -9.58 11.75
N LYS A 17 3.57 -9.31 12.30
CA LYS A 17 3.78 -8.96 13.71
C LYS A 17 4.00 -7.45 13.92
N GLU A 18 3.54 -6.64 12.98
CA GLU A 18 3.67 -5.17 13.00
C GLU A 18 5.13 -4.67 12.96
N ILE A 19 6.06 -5.51 12.47
CA ILE A 19 7.46 -5.09 12.25
C ILE A 19 7.57 -4.52 10.84
N SER A 20 7.54 -3.20 10.71
CA SER A 20 7.68 -2.49 9.43
C SER A 20 9.05 -2.72 8.77
N ALA A 21 9.10 -2.58 7.43
CA ALA A 21 10.33 -2.68 6.65
C ALA A 21 11.44 -1.75 7.17
N ASP A 22 11.12 -0.53 7.57
CA ASP A 22 12.11 0.41 8.10
C ASP A 22 12.70 -0.04 9.44
N LEU A 23 11.91 -0.70 10.30
CA LEU A 23 12.41 -1.32 11.53
C LEU A 23 13.40 -2.46 11.22
N ILE A 24 13.09 -3.30 10.24
CA ILE A 24 13.99 -4.38 9.79
C ILE A 24 15.31 -3.78 9.28
N LEU A 25 15.25 -2.75 8.43
CA LEU A 25 16.42 -2.09 7.89
C LEU A 25 17.27 -1.40 8.97
N ASN A 26 16.62 -0.73 9.93
CA ASN A 26 17.30 -0.08 11.05
C ASN A 26 17.94 -1.10 11.99
N PHE A 27 17.31 -2.24 12.22
CA PHE A 27 17.88 -3.34 12.98
C PHE A 27 19.16 -3.87 12.30
N LEU A 28 19.13 -4.10 10.99
CA LEU A 28 20.29 -4.55 10.22
C LEU A 28 21.44 -3.53 10.23
N LYS A 29 21.13 -2.22 10.12
CA LYS A 29 22.14 -1.14 10.21
C LYS A 29 22.77 -1.06 11.60
N SER A 30 21.94 -1.10 12.65
CA SER A 30 22.40 -0.99 14.04
C SER A 30 23.15 -2.23 14.52
N HIS A 31 22.97 -3.40 13.93
CA HIS A 31 23.69 -4.63 14.30
C HIS A 31 24.74 -5.06 13.26
N ALA A 32 25.06 -4.18 12.30
CA ALA A 32 26.09 -4.44 11.31
C ALA A 32 27.49 -4.58 11.93
N HIS A 33 28.29 -5.50 11.38
CA HIS A 33 29.67 -5.72 11.81
C HIS A 33 30.49 -4.41 11.75
N PRO A 34 31.38 -4.12 12.72
CA PRO A 34 32.14 -2.87 12.78
C PRO A 34 32.93 -2.55 11.50
N GLN A 35 33.42 -3.58 10.80
CA GLN A 35 34.13 -3.41 9.52
C GLN A 35 33.21 -2.97 8.38
N LEU A 36 31.93 -3.37 8.40
CA LEU A 36 30.92 -2.90 7.47
C LEU A 36 30.53 -1.45 7.78
N ARG A 37 30.45 -1.08 9.06
CA ARG A 37 30.21 0.31 9.50
C ARG A 37 31.30 1.27 9.03
N LYS A 38 32.57 0.85 9.03
CA LYS A 38 33.66 1.66 8.46
C LYS A 38 33.45 1.98 6.98
N ARG A 39 32.81 1.10 6.20
CA ARG A 39 32.49 1.37 4.78
C ARG A 39 31.46 2.49 4.60
N LEU A 40 30.64 2.77 5.62
CA LEU A 40 29.75 3.93 5.60
C LEU A 40 30.53 5.25 5.53
N LEU A 41 31.72 5.30 6.15
CA LEU A 41 32.63 6.45 6.08
C LEU A 41 33.25 6.63 4.69
N GLU A 42 33.27 5.56 3.88
CA GLU A 42 33.73 5.56 2.49
C GLU A 42 32.60 5.88 1.49
N ASN A 43 31.47 6.45 1.94
CA ASN A 43 30.26 6.70 1.14
C ASN A 43 29.64 5.44 0.49
N LYS A 44 29.93 4.24 0.99
CA LYS A 44 29.29 3.01 0.52
C LYS A 44 28.11 2.66 1.42
N PRO A 45 26.93 2.33 0.86
CA PRO A 45 25.77 1.98 1.66
C PRO A 45 26.02 0.67 2.42
N LEU A 46 25.71 0.67 3.72
CA LEU A 46 25.81 -0.50 4.60
C LEU A 46 25.02 -1.71 4.08
N ILE A 47 23.83 -1.45 3.56
CA ILE A 47 22.95 -2.43 2.95
C ILE A 47 22.83 -2.04 1.47
N PRO A 48 23.10 -2.94 0.52
CA PRO A 48 22.85 -2.69 -0.89
C PRO A 48 21.42 -2.19 -1.13
N THR A 49 21.28 -1.18 -1.99
CA THR A 49 19.97 -0.55 -2.29
C THR A 49 18.94 -1.54 -2.79
N THR A 50 19.36 -2.52 -3.59
CA THR A 50 18.50 -3.59 -4.09
C THR A 50 17.83 -4.39 -2.97
N ILE A 51 18.54 -4.65 -1.87
CA ILE A 51 18.01 -5.39 -0.72
C ILE A 51 17.05 -4.50 0.09
N SER A 52 17.38 -3.22 0.28
CA SER A 52 16.46 -2.30 0.96
C SER A 52 15.16 -2.13 0.19
N ASP A 53 15.26 -2.03 -1.13
CA ASP A 53 14.10 -1.86 -2.00
C ASP A 53 13.26 -3.13 -2.02
N GLN A 54 13.87 -4.32 -2.06
CA GLN A 54 13.14 -5.59 -1.98
C GLN A 54 12.31 -5.72 -0.69
N ILE A 55 12.86 -5.36 0.46
CA ILE A 55 12.13 -5.42 1.74
C ILE A 55 10.94 -4.46 1.72
N ARG A 56 11.12 -3.24 1.21
CA ARG A 56 10.03 -2.25 1.05
C ARG A 56 8.97 -2.69 0.05
N LEU A 57 9.37 -3.27 -1.09
CA LEU A 57 8.45 -3.81 -2.07
C LEU A 57 7.61 -4.95 -1.50
N TRP A 58 8.16 -5.78 -0.61
CA TRP A 58 7.39 -6.83 0.08
C TRP A 58 6.41 -6.28 1.12
N GLU A 59 6.71 -5.15 1.75
CA GLU A 59 5.76 -4.43 2.59
C GLU A 59 4.62 -3.85 1.73
N MET A 60 4.93 -3.12 0.66
CA MET A 60 3.92 -2.61 -0.27
C MET A 60 3.07 -3.72 -0.92
N GLU A 61 3.62 -4.92 -1.07
CA GLU A 61 2.87 -6.07 -1.58
C GLU A 61 1.77 -6.54 -0.62
N ARG A 62 1.94 -6.35 0.70
CA ARG A 62 0.87 -6.57 1.68
C ARG A 62 -0.25 -5.55 1.48
N ASP A 63 0.11 -4.30 1.24
CA ASP A 63 -0.83 -3.17 1.22
C ASP A 63 -1.44 -2.92 -0.18
N ARG A 64 -1.51 -3.95 -1.03
CA ARG A 64 -2.08 -3.85 -2.38
C ARG A 64 -3.60 -3.76 -2.40
N ILE A 65 -4.26 -4.18 -1.32
CA ILE A 65 -5.72 -4.20 -1.23
C ILE A 65 -6.10 -3.19 -0.15
N VAL A 66 -6.77 -2.13 -0.59
CA VAL A 66 -7.45 -1.20 0.31
C VAL A 66 -8.91 -1.61 0.31
N ASP A 67 -9.40 -2.09 1.45
CA ASP A 67 -10.81 -2.38 1.63
C ASP A 67 -11.55 -1.09 1.98
N GLN A 68 -12.61 -0.80 1.25
CA GLN A 68 -13.50 0.33 1.49
C GLN A 68 -14.93 -0.11 1.28
N GLU A 69 -15.74 0.01 2.32
CA GLU A 69 -17.15 -0.30 2.24
C GLU A 69 -17.92 0.78 1.47
N GLY A 70 -18.76 0.38 0.51
CA GLY A 70 -19.56 1.30 -0.29
C GLY A 70 -20.82 0.67 -0.87
N MET A 71 -21.69 1.53 -1.39
CA MET A 71 -22.92 1.17 -2.08
C MET A 71 -22.73 1.28 -3.59
N LEU A 72 -23.15 0.24 -4.32
CA LEU A 72 -23.12 0.21 -5.78
C LEU A 72 -24.47 0.68 -6.33
N TYR A 73 -24.44 1.77 -7.10
CA TYR A 73 -25.54 2.20 -7.96
C TYR A 73 -25.28 1.74 -9.39
N ASN A 74 -26.24 1.03 -9.97
CA ASN A 74 -26.21 0.56 -11.35
C ASN A 74 -27.62 0.69 -11.98
N GLN A 75 -27.76 0.29 -13.24
CA GLN A 75 -29.05 0.31 -13.96
C GLN A 75 -29.69 1.70 -14.11
N PHE A 76 -28.89 2.73 -14.36
CA PHE A 76 -29.41 4.07 -14.68
C PHE A 76 -30.24 4.05 -15.97
N ASN A 77 -31.46 4.60 -15.89
CA ASN A 77 -32.39 4.68 -17.01
C ASN A 77 -31.82 5.51 -18.17
N THR A 78 -31.23 6.66 -17.86
CA THR A 78 -30.65 7.58 -18.86
C THR A 78 -29.17 7.81 -18.59
N ALA A 79 -28.40 8.10 -19.65
CA ALA A 79 -27.00 8.54 -19.51
C ALA A 79 -26.89 9.87 -18.75
N SER A 80 -27.83 10.77 -18.96
CA SER A 80 -27.90 12.06 -18.26
C SER A 80 -28.09 11.90 -16.75
N ASP A 81 -28.86 10.90 -16.31
CA ASP A 81 -29.11 10.62 -14.89
C ASP A 81 -27.82 10.13 -14.22
N PHE A 82 -27.06 9.27 -14.92
CA PHE A 82 -25.74 8.83 -14.48
C PHE A 82 -24.77 10.02 -14.32
N ASP A 83 -24.66 10.89 -15.34
CA ASP A 83 -23.75 12.04 -15.31
C ASP A 83 -24.10 13.03 -14.19
N MET A 84 -25.40 13.21 -13.91
CA MET A 84 -25.88 14.07 -12.83
C MET A 84 -25.49 13.52 -11.46
N ILE A 85 -25.72 12.23 -11.23
CA ILE A 85 -25.43 11.56 -9.96
C ILE A 85 -23.92 11.43 -9.75
N GLU A 86 -23.14 11.18 -10.80
CA GLU A 86 -21.68 11.16 -10.73
C GLU A 86 -21.11 12.52 -10.32
N LYS A 87 -21.59 13.61 -10.93
CA LYS A 87 -21.17 14.96 -10.55
C LYS A 87 -21.55 15.29 -9.12
N TYR A 88 -22.80 14.99 -8.73
CA TYR A 88 -23.27 15.22 -7.37
C TYR A 88 -22.44 14.48 -6.32
N ALA A 89 -22.18 13.18 -6.52
CA ALA A 89 -21.35 12.38 -5.63
C ALA A 89 -19.88 12.84 -5.59
N ARG A 90 -19.37 13.38 -6.71
CA ARG A 90 -18.03 13.96 -6.79
C ARG A 90 -17.95 15.29 -6.03
N ASP A 91 -18.97 16.13 -6.15
CA ASP A 91 -19.04 17.44 -5.48
C ASP A 91 -19.15 17.29 -3.96
N LEU A 92 -19.87 16.26 -3.49
CA LEU A 92 -19.94 15.88 -2.07
C LEU A 92 -18.71 15.10 -1.58
N ASN A 93 -17.78 14.75 -2.48
CA ASN A 93 -16.57 13.97 -2.18
C ASN A 93 -16.84 12.59 -1.55
N VAL A 94 -17.96 11.97 -1.91
CA VAL A 94 -18.39 10.63 -1.44
C VAL A 94 -18.23 9.54 -2.49
N LEU A 95 -17.81 9.91 -3.71
CA LEU A 95 -17.57 9.00 -4.83
C LEU A 95 -16.30 8.16 -4.61
N LEU A 96 -16.44 6.85 -4.49
CA LEU A 96 -15.31 5.91 -4.38
C LEU A 96 -14.80 5.47 -5.75
N TRP A 97 -15.72 5.20 -6.68
CA TRP A 97 -15.39 4.74 -8.03
C TRP A 97 -16.53 4.99 -9.00
N SER A 98 -16.24 5.29 -10.26
CA SER A 98 -17.25 5.40 -11.33
C SER A 98 -16.79 4.73 -12.61
N ASN A 99 -17.76 4.26 -13.40
CA ASN A 99 -17.55 3.72 -14.73
C ASN A 99 -18.73 4.09 -15.65
N ALA A 100 -18.46 5.01 -16.58
CA ALA A 100 -19.44 5.50 -17.55
C ALA A 100 -19.87 4.45 -18.59
N GLN A 101 -18.99 3.51 -18.98
CA GLN A 101 -19.32 2.47 -19.97
C GLN A 101 -20.36 1.50 -19.44
N LYS A 102 -20.24 1.12 -18.17
CA LYS A 102 -21.18 0.21 -17.50
C LYS A 102 -22.29 0.94 -16.75
N ARG A 103 -22.23 2.27 -16.67
CA ARG A 103 -23.10 3.12 -15.84
C ARG A 103 -23.15 2.58 -14.40
N CYS A 104 -21.99 2.45 -13.78
CA CYS A 104 -21.85 2.02 -12.39
C CYS A 104 -21.15 3.08 -11.58
N ILE A 105 -21.65 3.33 -10.38
CA ILE A 105 -21.09 4.28 -9.41
C ILE A 105 -21.01 3.56 -8.07
N ILE A 106 -19.86 3.65 -7.40
CA ILE A 106 -19.67 3.19 -6.03
C ILE A 106 -19.51 4.44 -5.16
N VAL A 107 -20.41 4.60 -4.20
CA VAL A 107 -20.42 5.70 -3.23
C VAL A 107 -20.09 5.14 -1.85
N SER A 108 -19.46 5.94 -1.00
CA SER A 108 -19.21 5.55 0.40
C SER A 108 -20.53 5.28 1.16
N LYS A 109 -20.50 4.42 2.18
CA LYS A 109 -21.68 4.17 3.03
C LYS A 109 -22.25 5.45 3.64
N VAL A 110 -21.37 6.36 4.08
CA VAL A 110 -21.77 7.65 4.65
C VAL A 110 -22.55 8.48 3.63
N GLY A 111 -22.06 8.56 2.39
CA GLY A 111 -22.76 9.29 1.33
C GLY A 111 -24.01 8.63 0.77
N HIS A 112 -24.37 7.42 1.22
CA HIS A 112 -25.64 6.78 0.92
C HIS A 112 -26.73 7.14 1.94
N GLU A 113 -26.33 7.41 3.19
CA GLU A 113 -27.25 7.71 4.29
C GLU A 113 -27.64 9.19 4.34
N GLU A 114 -26.89 10.07 3.66
CA GLU A 114 -27.22 11.49 3.44
C GLU A 114 -28.11 11.73 2.22
#